data_AF-A0A6A5A775-F1
#
_entry.id   AF-A0A6A5A775-F1
#
_cell.length_a   1.000
_cell.length_b   1.000
_cell.length_c   1.000
_cell.angle_alpha   90.00
_cell.angle_beta   90.00
_cell.angle_gamma   90.00
#
_symmetry.space_group_name_H-M   'P 1'
#
loop_
_entity.id
_entity.type
_entity.pdbx_description
1 polymer ?
#
loop_
_entity_poly.entity_id
_entity_poly.type
_entity_poly.pdbx_seq_one_letter_code
_entity_poly.pdbx_strand_id
1 'polypeptide(L)'
;MRRFAPNSDIRTDLPKYRVYKHGVLTEEVIDIKPYWRDVSTDLVTFLLGCSFSFEDALQNAGLSIRHQDEGKNVPMYQTNLPCDPAGVFSGNLVVSMRPFSPKDAILASVITARYLH
;
A
#
# COMPACT_ATOMS: atom_id res chain seq x y z
N MET A 1 -5.67 -12.61 10.34
CA MET A 1 -4.29 -12.25 10.72
C MET A 1 -3.49 -13.33 11.44
N ARG A 2 -4.09 -14.36 12.08
CA ARG A 2 -3.41 -15.38 12.91
C ARG A 2 -2.05 -15.92 12.42
N ARG A 3 -1.82 -16.00 11.10
CA ARG A 3 -0.56 -16.46 10.51
C ARG A 3 0.56 -15.41 10.50
N PHE A 4 0.22 -14.12 10.43
CA PHE A 4 1.18 -13.00 10.34
C PHE A 4 1.22 -12.16 11.63
N ALA A 5 0.10 -12.08 12.34
CA ALA A 5 -0.03 -11.41 13.62
C ALA A 5 -1.06 -12.20 14.46
N PRO A 6 -0.59 -13.09 15.37
CA PRO A 6 -1.47 -13.77 16.32
C PRO A 6 -2.21 -12.77 17.20
N ASN A 7 -3.47 -13.09 17.55
CA ASN A 7 -4.36 -12.29 18.41
C ASN A 7 -4.83 -10.94 17.86
N SER A 8 -4.43 -10.53 16.66
CA SER A 8 -4.95 -9.30 16.07
C SER A 8 -6.29 -9.49 15.36
N ASP A 9 -7.06 -8.40 15.35
CA ASP A 9 -8.37 -8.27 14.72
C ASP A 9 -8.31 -7.19 13.62
N ILE A 10 -8.41 -7.61 12.36
CA ILE A 10 -8.40 -6.71 11.19
C ILE A 10 -9.49 -5.64 11.27
N ARG A 11 -10.54 -5.86 12.06
CA ARG A 11 -11.68 -4.96 12.14
C ARG A 11 -11.43 -3.73 13.01
N THR A 12 -10.41 -3.77 13.87
CA THR A 12 -10.13 -2.71 14.85
C THR A 12 -8.67 -2.31 14.95
N ASP A 13 -7.73 -3.17 14.54
CA ASP A 13 -6.32 -2.98 14.88
C ASP A 13 -5.57 -2.07 13.89
N LEU A 14 -6.22 -1.61 12.81
CA LEU A 14 -5.66 -0.60 11.92
C LEU A 14 -6.10 0.80 12.37
N PRO A 15 -5.26 1.83 12.19
CA PRO A 15 -5.54 3.17 12.68
C PRO A 15 -6.73 3.86 11.99
N LYS A 16 -7.06 3.45 10.76
CA LYS A 16 -8.13 4.04 9.95
C LYS A 16 -8.54 3.11 8.82
N TYR A 17 -9.83 3.15 8.49
CA TYR A 17 -10.45 2.41 7.40
C TYR A 17 -11.17 3.38 6.47
N ARG A 18 -11.26 2.99 5.19
CA ARG A 18 -12.03 3.67 4.15
C ARG A 18 -13.10 2.73 3.64
N VAL A 19 -14.36 3.12 3.75
CA VAL A 19 -15.51 2.32 3.31
C VAL A 19 -15.97 2.84 1.96
N TYR A 20 -16.02 1.94 0.98
CA TYR A 20 -16.47 2.23 -0.38
C TYR A 20 -17.80 1.55 -0.65
N LYS A 21 -18.77 2.28 -1.23
CA LYS A 21 -20.05 1.75 -1.70
C LYS A 21 -20.24 2.16 -3.15
N HIS A 22 -20.52 1.21 -4.04
CA HIS A 22 -20.66 1.45 -5.48
C HIS A 22 -19.48 2.24 -6.09
N GLY A 23 -18.25 1.94 -5.67
CA GLY A 23 -17.04 2.60 -6.16
C GLY A 23 -16.74 3.98 -5.59
N VAL A 24 -17.58 4.51 -4.70
CA VAL A 24 -17.41 5.84 -4.08
C VAL A 24 -16.97 5.69 -2.63
N LEU A 25 -15.98 6.50 -2.20
CA LEU A 25 -15.60 6.61 -0.79
C LEU A 25 -16.73 7.28 -0.03
N THR A 26 -17.39 6.55 0.86
CA THR A 26 -18.55 7.07 1.61
C THR A 26 -18.21 7.48 3.03
N GLU A 27 -17.31 6.74 3.69
CA GLU A 27 -17.05 6.90 5.12
C GLU A 27 -15.56 6.62 5.42
N GLU A 28 -15.02 7.32 6.41
CA GLU A 28 -13.73 7.01 7.02
C GLU A 28 -13.96 6.74 8.52
N VAL A 29 -13.56 5.56 8.99
CA VAL A 29 -13.86 5.06 10.34
C VAL A 29 -12.63 4.44 11.00
N ILE A 30 -12.69 4.21 12.31
CA ILE A 30 -11.63 3.53 13.08
C ILE A 30 -12.00 2.11 13.52
N ASP A 31 -13.25 1.71 13.29
CA ASP A 31 -13.78 0.37 13.59
C ASP A 31 -14.73 -0.04 12.47
N ILE A 32 -14.51 -1.21 11.88
CA ILE A 32 -15.36 -1.77 10.82
C ILE A 32 -16.19 -2.98 11.25
N LYS A 33 -16.23 -3.33 12.54
CA LYS A 33 -17.16 -4.33 13.10
C LYS A 33 -18.62 -4.12 12.65
N PRO A 34 -19.16 -2.88 12.57
CA PRO A 34 -20.54 -2.66 12.13
C PRO A 34 -20.85 -3.17 10.72
N TYR A 35 -19.84 -3.26 9.84
CA TYR A 35 -19.98 -3.72 8.45
C TYR A 35 -19.79 -5.23 8.28
N TRP A 36 -19.41 -5.95 9.35
CA TRP A 36 -18.93 -7.34 9.29
C TRP A 36 -19.99 -8.38 9.70
N ARG A 37 -21.29 -8.10 9.55
CA ARG A 37 -22.40 -8.86 10.19
C ARG A 37 -22.51 -10.33 9.74
N ASP A 38 -22.90 -11.17 10.71
CA ASP A 38 -22.73 -12.63 10.82
C ASP A 38 -23.44 -13.57 9.81
N VAL A 39 -24.23 -13.10 8.83
CA VAL A 39 -25.04 -14.05 8.02
C VAL A 39 -25.28 -13.67 6.55
N SER A 40 -24.68 -12.61 6.02
CA SER A 40 -24.91 -12.21 4.61
C SER A 40 -23.70 -11.66 3.84
N THR A 41 -22.50 -11.68 4.42
CA THR A 41 -21.30 -11.15 3.76
C THR A 41 -20.08 -11.99 4.08
N ASP A 42 -19.69 -12.85 3.14
CA ASP A 42 -18.38 -13.52 3.11
C ASP A 42 -17.30 -12.49 2.78
N LEU A 43 -16.96 -11.63 3.76
CA LEU A 43 -15.86 -10.68 3.60
C LEU A 43 -14.53 -11.41 3.61
N VAL A 44 -13.79 -11.29 2.50
CA VAL A 44 -12.42 -11.78 2.37
C VAL A 44 -11.45 -10.62 2.59
N THR A 45 -10.45 -10.84 3.41
CA THR A 45 -9.39 -9.87 3.67
C THR A 45 -8.16 -10.19 2.84
N PHE A 46 -7.65 -9.21 2.11
CA PHE A 46 -6.35 -9.26 1.45
C PHE A 46 -5.38 -8.31 2.16
N LEU A 47 -4.26 -8.85 2.65
CA LEU A 47 -3.15 -8.04 3.17
C LEU A 47 -2.16 -7.84 2.04
N LEU A 48 -2.13 -6.63 1.49
CA LEU A 48 -1.20 -6.23 0.44
C LEU A 48 -0.07 -5.41 1.06
N GLY A 49 1.18 -5.72 0.73
CA GLY A 49 2.32 -4.92 1.16
C GLY A 49 3.59 -5.33 0.43
N CYS A 50 4.46 -4.35 0.13
CA CYS A 50 5.87 -4.54 -0.25
C CYS A 50 6.51 -3.16 -0.53
N SER A 51 6.84 -2.36 0.49
CA SER A 51 7.58 -1.10 0.24
C SER A 51 8.62 -0.71 1.28
N PHE A 52 8.43 -1.05 2.56
CA PHE A 52 9.39 -0.61 3.58
C PHE A 52 10.76 -1.28 3.48
N SER A 53 10.82 -2.54 3.00
CA SER A 53 12.07 -3.31 2.96
C SER A 53 13.14 -2.73 2.03
N PHE A 54 12.76 -2.03 0.96
CA PHE A 54 13.74 -1.42 0.05
C PHE A 54 14.10 0.01 0.43
N GLU A 55 13.26 0.74 1.17
CA GLU A 55 13.59 2.11 1.60
C GLU A 55 14.75 2.11 2.60
N ASP A 56 14.75 1.17 3.53
CA ASP A 56 15.88 0.95 4.44
C ASP A 56 17.16 0.64 3.66
N ALA A 57 17.06 -0.14 2.58
CA ALA A 57 18.19 -0.48 1.73
C ALA A 57 18.77 0.74 1.00
N LEU A 58 17.89 1.62 0.51
CA LEU A 58 18.28 2.87 -0.13
C LEU A 58 18.97 3.79 0.88
N GLN A 59 18.43 3.93 2.10
CA GLN A 59 19.04 4.73 3.17
C GLN A 59 20.40 4.19 3.59
N ASN A 60 20.54 2.87 3.74
CA ASN A 60 21.82 2.22 4.04
C ASN A 60 22.88 2.43 2.94
N ALA A 61 22.44 2.66 1.70
CA ALA A 61 23.32 3.05 0.60
C ALA A 61 23.58 4.56 0.50
N GLY A 62 23.10 5.35 1.48
CA GLY A 62 23.29 6.80 1.55
C GLY A 62 22.30 7.61 0.72
N LEU A 63 21.21 7.00 0.22
CA LEU A 63 20.19 7.70 -0.54
C LEU A 63 19.11 8.26 0.39
N SER A 64 18.90 9.57 0.34
CA SER A 64 17.84 10.25 1.10
C SER A 64 16.45 9.87 0.55
N ILE A 65 15.50 9.63 1.46
CA ILE A 65 14.11 9.34 1.12
C ILE A 65 13.28 10.58 1.43
N ARG A 66 13.06 11.39 0.39
CA ARG A 66 12.52 12.75 0.53
C ARG A 66 11.25 12.87 1.37
N HIS A 67 10.30 11.95 1.24
CA HIS A 67 9.04 12.03 1.99
C HIS A 67 9.25 11.72 3.48
N GLN A 68 10.22 10.87 3.84
CA GLN A 68 10.58 10.62 5.22
C GLN A 68 11.27 11.85 5.83
N ASP A 69 12.21 12.47 5.10
CA ASP A 69 12.88 13.70 5.53
C ASP A 69 11.89 14.85 5.78
N GLU A 70 10.80 14.90 5.02
CA GLU A 70 9.72 15.89 5.18
C GLU A 70 8.63 15.48 6.17
N GLY A 71 8.69 14.28 6.76
CA GLY A 71 7.64 13.76 7.64
C GLY A 71 6.27 13.62 6.96
N LYS A 72 6.26 13.24 5.67
CA LYS A 72 5.06 13.12 4.82
C LYS A 72 4.88 11.68 4.32
N ASN A 73 3.65 11.38 3.90
CA ASN A 73 3.38 10.14 3.17
C ASN A 73 4.04 10.16 1.79
N VAL A 74 4.47 8.98 1.34
CA VAL A 74 5.00 8.80 -0.02
C VAL A 74 3.97 9.27 -1.06
N PRO A 75 4.36 10.08 -2.06
CA PRO A 75 3.44 10.50 -3.10
C PRO A 75 3.09 9.30 -3.99
N MET A 76 1.79 9.12 -4.24
CA MET A 76 1.24 8.07 -5.08
C MET A 76 0.46 8.67 -6.25
N TYR A 77 0.63 8.10 -7.44
CA TYR A 77 0.04 8.60 -8.68
C TYR A 77 -0.64 7.46 -9.44
N GLN A 78 -1.85 7.69 -9.91
CA GLN A 78 -2.50 6.83 -10.88
C GLN A 78 -1.88 7.09 -12.26
N THR A 79 -1.38 6.05 -12.90
CA THR A 79 -0.79 6.13 -14.24
C THR A 79 -1.85 6.01 -15.34
N ASN A 80 -1.43 6.08 -16.59
CA ASN A 80 -2.23 5.68 -17.76
C ASN A 80 -1.96 4.22 -18.18
N LEU A 81 -1.19 3.45 -17.41
CA LEU A 81 -0.90 2.05 -17.68
C LEU A 81 -2.02 1.18 -17.07
N PRO A 82 -2.77 0.42 -17.89
CA PRO A 82 -3.81 -0.47 -17.37
C PRO A 82 -3.19 -1.69 -16.67
N CYS A 83 -3.82 -2.15 -15.59
CA CYS A 83 -3.57 -3.48 -15.04
C CYS A 83 -4.25 -4.55 -15.90
N ASP A 84 -3.75 -5.78 -15.85
CA ASP A 84 -4.45 -6.92 -16.44
C ASP A 84 -5.81 -7.11 -15.75
N PRO A 85 -6.92 -7.16 -16.51
CA PRO A 85 -8.26 -7.26 -15.92
C PRO A 85 -8.52 -8.66 -15.34
N ALA A 86 -9.29 -8.72 -14.25
CA ALA A 86 -9.67 -9.96 -13.60
C ALA A 86 -11.17 -9.94 -13.25
N GLY A 87 -11.98 -10.62 -14.07
CA GLY A 87 -13.44 -10.62 -13.91
C GLY A 87 -14.01 -9.21 -14.00
N VAL A 88 -14.70 -8.76 -12.94
CA VAL A 88 -15.27 -7.40 -12.86
C VAL A 88 -14.24 -6.33 -12.48
N PHE A 89 -13.01 -6.71 -12.12
CA PHE A 89 -11.98 -5.78 -11.67
C PHE A 89 -11.11 -5.32 -12.84
N SER A 90 -11.00 -4.00 -13.00
CA SER A 90 -10.10 -3.33 -13.95
C SER A 90 -9.73 -1.94 -13.43
N GLY A 91 -8.60 -1.40 -13.86
CA GLY A 91 -8.10 -0.10 -13.43
C GLY A 91 -6.68 0.16 -13.88
N ASN A 92 -6.18 1.37 -13.63
CA ASN A 92 -4.79 1.72 -13.95
C ASN A 92 -3.87 1.47 -12.75
N LEU A 93 -2.61 1.15 -13.05
CA LEU A 93 -1.56 0.98 -12.06
C LEU A 93 -1.34 2.28 -11.28
N VAL A 94 -1.27 2.16 -9.95
CA VAL A 94 -0.85 3.23 -9.05
C VAL A 94 0.61 3.01 -8.67
N VAL A 95 1.43 4.04 -8.83
CA VAL A 95 2.87 4.01 -8.50
C VAL A 95 3.19 4.95 -7.35
N SER A 96 4.26 4.65 -6.60
CA SER A 96 4.86 5.58 -5.64
C SER A 96 6.12 6.19 -6.22
N MET A 97 6.36 7.50 -6.01
CA MET A 97 7.50 8.20 -6.59
C MET A 97 8.50 8.63 -5.52
N ARG A 98 9.80 8.46 -5.80
CA ARG A 98 10.91 8.95 -4.98
C ARG A 98 11.83 9.79 -5.86
N PRO A 99 12.05 11.08 -5.53
CA PRO A 99 12.89 11.93 -6.34
C PRO A 99 14.37 11.65 -6.06
N PHE A 100 15.15 11.45 -7.11
CA PHE A 100 16.59 11.22 -7.03
C PHE A 100 17.32 12.04 -8.11
N SER A 101 18.59 12.35 -7.86
CA SER A 101 19.48 12.81 -8.94
C SER A 101 19.63 11.70 -9.99
N PRO A 102 20.00 11.99 -11.25
CA PRO A 102 20.16 10.96 -12.28
C PRO A 102 21.12 9.82 -11.86
N LYS A 103 22.22 10.15 -11.18
CA LYS A 103 23.18 9.18 -10.65
C LYS A 103 22.53 8.30 -9.57
N ASP A 104 21.82 8.92 -8.64
CA ASP A 104 21.20 8.22 -7.52
C ASP A 104 20.01 7.37 -7.97
N ALA A 105 19.29 7.78 -9.03
CA ALA A 105 18.20 7.01 -9.61
C ALA A 105 18.69 5.68 -10.19
N ILE A 106 19.86 5.69 -10.86
CA ILE A 106 20.50 4.47 -11.37
C ILE A 106 20.88 3.55 -10.22
N LEU A 107 21.53 4.10 -9.18
CA LEU A 107 21.92 3.33 -8.00
C LEU A 107 20.68 2.76 -7.29
N ALA A 108 19.64 3.56 -7.11
CA ALA A 108 18.38 3.16 -6.51
C ALA A 108 17.77 1.97 -7.27
N SER A 109 17.71 2.05 -8.60
CA SER A 109 17.19 0.95 -9.43
C SER A 109 17.96 -0.36 -9.22
N VAL A 110 19.29 -0.31 -9.15
CA VAL A 110 20.14 -1.49 -8.90
C VAL A 110 19.89 -2.07 -7.50
N ILE A 111 19.75 -1.22 -6.48
CA ILE A 111 19.47 -1.64 -5.10
C ILE A 111 18.09 -2.28 -5.03
N THR A 112 17.06 -1.62 -5.56
CA THR A 112 15.68 -2.08 -5.46
C THR A 112 15.41 -3.32 -6.30
N ALA A 113 16.20 -3.60 -7.35
CA ALA A 113 16.04 -4.79 -8.19
C ALA A 113 16.17 -6.11 -7.42
N ARG A 114 16.80 -6.11 -6.23
CA ARG A 114 16.95 -7.30 -5.37
C ARG A 114 15.73 -7.56 -4.48
N TYR A 115 14.78 -6.64 -4.45
CA TYR A 115 13.55 -6.73 -3.67
C TYR A 115 12.42 -7.12 -4.62
N LEU A 116 12.21 -8.43 -4.77
CA LEU A 116 11.11 -8.97 -5.57
C LEU A 116 9.76 -8.61 -4.91
N HIS A 117 8.84 -8.16 -5.75
CA HIS A 117 7.47 -7.76 -5.43
C HIS A 117 6.50 -8.90 -5.73
#